data_AF-A0AA38CB46-F1
#
_entry.id   AF-A0AA38CB46-F1
#
_cell.length_a   1.000
_cell.length_b   1.000
_cell.length_c   1.000
_cell.angle_alpha   90.00
_cell.angle_beta   90.00
_cell.angle_gamma   90.00
#
_symmetry.space_group_name_H-M   'P 1'
#
loop_
_entity.id
_entity.type
_entity.pdbx_description
1 polymer ?
#
loop_
_entity_poly.entity_id
_entity_poly.type
_entity_poly.pdbx_seq_one_letter_code
_entity_poly.pdbx_strand_id
1 'polypeptide(L)'
;VTKVLLGNPGKYEVHALVRNREKAVKAFGADAVKINFIDGDITKEETLQPACQGMDAVVCTVGASSGWRIPGLSQSTPNHVDFLGVKKLSEAAASAM
;
A
#
# COMPACT_ATOMS: atom_id res chain seq x y z
N VAL A 1 -11.48 1.69 3.97
CA VAL A 1 -11.17 0.24 4.11
C VAL A 1 -10.56 -0.07 5.47
N THR A 2 -9.38 0.47 5.82
CA THR A 2 -8.66 0.11 7.06
C THR A 2 -9.49 0.24 8.34
N LYS A 3 -10.25 1.33 8.53
CA LYS A 3 -11.15 1.49 9.70
C LYS A 3 -12.21 0.38 9.82
N VAL A 4 -12.70 -0.13 8.69
CA VAL A 4 -13.70 -1.22 8.68
C VAL A 4 -13.06 -2.53 9.13
N LEU A 5 -11.82 -2.80 8.70
CA LEU A 5 -11.05 -3.97 9.14
C LEU A 5 -10.73 -3.89 10.63
N LEU A 6 -10.27 -2.73 11.11
CA LEU A 6 -9.98 -2.48 12.52
C LEU A 6 -11.23 -2.51 13.42
N GLY A 7 -12.41 -2.27 12.87
CA GLY A 7 -13.69 -2.37 13.58
C GLY A 7 -14.09 -3.80 13.97
N ASN A 8 -13.34 -4.80 13.52
CA ASN A 8 -13.52 -6.22 13.86
C ASN A 8 -12.30 -6.73 14.66
N PRO A 9 -12.16 -6.33 15.94
CA PRO A 9 -10.97 -6.66 16.74
C PRO A 9 -10.78 -8.17 16.88
N GLY A 10 -9.52 -8.61 16.77
CA GLY A 10 -9.13 -10.02 16.87
C GLY A 10 -9.41 -10.87 15.63
N LYS A 11 -10.08 -10.32 14.62
CA LYS A 11 -10.39 -11.04 13.37
C LYS A 11 -9.33 -10.86 12.29
N TYR A 12 -8.68 -9.70 12.25
CA TYR A 12 -7.71 -9.35 11.22
C TYR A 12 -6.48 -8.72 11.84
N GLU A 13 -5.30 -9.14 11.37
CA GLU A 13 -4.06 -8.41 11.57
C GLU A 13 -3.87 -7.46 10.38
N VAL A 14 -3.74 -6.16 10.64
CA VAL A 14 -3.75 -5.14 9.57
C VAL A 14 -2.35 -4.60 9.35
N HIS A 15 -1.80 -4.91 8.18
CA HIS A 15 -0.55 -4.35 7.67
C HIS A 15 -0.83 -3.27 6.62
N ALA A 16 -0.17 -2.12 6.72
CA ALA A 16 -0.36 -0.98 5.82
C ALA A 16 0.95 -0.58 5.14
N LEU A 17 1.04 -0.80 3.83
CA LEU A 17 2.13 -0.31 2.98
C LEU A 17 2.00 1.21 2.80
N VAL A 18 3.01 1.97 3.22
CA VAL A 18 2.97 3.44 3.21
C VAL A 18 4.28 4.06 2.70
N ARG A 19 4.15 5.08 1.84
CA ARG A 19 5.29 5.86 1.33
C ARG A 19 5.87 6.84 2.35
N ASN A 20 5.04 7.27 3.30
CA ASN A 20 5.42 8.21 4.34
C ASN A 20 4.69 7.85 5.63
N ARG A 21 5.43 7.24 6.57
CA ARG A 21 4.90 6.75 7.84
C ARG A 21 4.32 7.86 8.70
N GLU A 22 5.00 8.99 8.83
CA GLU A 22 4.54 10.12 9.66
C GLU A 22 3.17 10.64 9.20
N LYS A 23 3.00 10.84 7.89
CA LYS A 23 1.72 11.26 7.30
C LYS A 23 0.64 10.20 7.53
N ALA A 24 0.97 8.93 7.40
CA ALA A 24 0.04 7.84 7.65
C ALA A 24 -0.40 7.78 9.11
N VAL A 25 0.53 7.83 10.06
CA VAL A 25 0.25 7.86 11.51
C VAL A 25 -0.66 9.04 11.84
N LYS A 26 -0.37 10.23 11.31
CA LYS A 26 -1.22 11.41 11.50
C LYS A 26 -2.63 11.22 10.93
N ALA A 27 -2.77 10.57 9.77
CA ALA A 27 -4.06 10.33 9.14
C ALA A 27 -4.91 9.28 9.89
N PHE A 28 -4.28 8.27 10.48
CA PHE A 28 -4.97 7.22 11.25
C PHE A 28 -5.21 7.61 12.71
N GLY A 29 -4.47 8.56 13.27
CA GLY A 29 -4.68 9.06 14.62
C GLY A 29 -4.56 7.96 15.68
N ALA A 30 -5.54 7.89 16.60
CA ALA A 30 -5.54 6.88 17.67
C ALA A 30 -5.58 5.43 17.16
N ASP A 31 -6.07 5.18 15.94
CA ASP A 31 -6.09 3.83 15.36
C ASP A 31 -4.73 3.38 14.82
N ALA A 32 -3.76 4.29 14.69
CA ALA A 32 -2.43 3.97 14.18
C ALA A 32 -1.70 2.89 15.02
N VAL A 33 -2.00 2.81 16.32
CA VAL A 33 -1.40 1.80 17.23
C VAL A 33 -1.86 0.36 16.93
N LYS A 34 -2.92 0.20 16.13
CA LYS A 34 -3.48 -1.11 15.75
C LYS A 34 -3.02 -1.54 14.35
N ILE A 35 -2.13 -0.79 13.72
CA ILE A 35 -1.68 -0.98 12.34
C ILE A 35 -0.19 -1.28 12.34
N ASN A 36 0.21 -2.36 11.68
CA ASN A 36 1.59 -2.65 11.37
C ASN A 36 1.99 -1.89 10.10
N PHE A 37 2.76 -0.82 10.24
CA PHE A 37 3.20 -0.03 9.08
C PHE A 37 4.40 -0.66 8.39
N ILE A 38 4.29 -0.85 7.08
CA ILE A 38 5.37 -1.31 6.20
C ILE A 38 5.77 -0.12 5.33
N ASP A 39 7.03 0.28 5.38
CA ASP A 39 7.51 1.37 4.52
C ASP A 39 7.78 0.84 3.12
N GLY A 40 7.11 1.42 2.12
CA GLY A 40 7.28 1.00 0.74
C GLY A 40 6.47 1.84 -0.25
N ASP A 41 6.70 1.59 -1.53
CA ASP A 41 6.08 2.33 -2.63
C ASP A 41 5.68 1.36 -3.73
N ILE A 42 4.46 1.49 -4.25
CA ILE A 42 3.99 0.62 -5.32
C ILE A 42 4.77 0.80 -6.63
N THR A 43 5.46 1.92 -6.80
CA THR A 43 6.36 2.12 -7.94
C THR A 43 7.76 1.52 -7.73
N LYS A 44 8.05 0.98 -6.54
CA LYS A 44 9.35 0.39 -6.16
C LYS A 44 9.18 -1.09 -5.85
N GLU A 45 9.45 -1.91 -6.86
CA GLU A 45 9.22 -3.35 -6.85
C GLU A 45 9.94 -4.07 -5.71
N GLU A 46 11.15 -3.62 -5.39
CA GLU A 46 11.97 -4.14 -4.30
C GLU A 46 11.31 -4.01 -2.91
N THR A 47 10.31 -3.14 -2.78
CA THR A 47 9.56 -2.96 -1.54
C THR A 47 8.30 -3.82 -1.44
N LEU A 48 7.86 -4.43 -2.55
CA LEU A 48 6.56 -5.11 -2.62
C LEU A 48 6.62 -6.57 -2.16
N GLN A 49 7.65 -7.31 -2.54
CA GLN A 49 7.76 -8.71 -2.15
C GLN A 49 7.85 -8.90 -0.63
N PRO A 50 8.69 -8.14 0.11
CA PRO A 50 8.71 -8.22 1.57
C PRO A 50 7.39 -7.77 2.21
N ALA A 51 6.66 -6.85 1.57
CA ALA A 51 5.38 -6.36 2.07
C ALA A 51 4.23 -7.37 1.94
N CYS A 52 4.31 -8.28 0.97
CA CYS A 52 3.31 -9.32 0.74
C CYS A 52 3.61 -10.63 1.50
N GLN A 53 4.84 -10.81 1.99
CA GLN A 53 5.26 -12.07 2.60
C GLN A 53 4.45 -12.40 3.85
N GLY A 54 3.85 -13.60 3.87
CA GLY A 54 3.05 -14.08 5.00
C GLY A 54 1.68 -13.41 5.14
N MET A 55 1.22 -12.64 4.14
CA MET A 55 -0.11 -12.04 4.13
C MET A 55 -1.14 -12.99 3.53
N ASP A 56 -2.28 -13.19 4.21
CA ASP A 56 -3.39 -14.00 3.68
C ASP A 56 -4.17 -13.29 2.56
N ALA A 57 -4.18 -11.96 2.57
CA ALA A 57 -4.92 -11.15 1.62
C ALA A 57 -4.28 -9.77 1.41
N VAL A 58 -4.38 -9.27 0.18
CA VAL A 58 -3.94 -7.92 -0.19
C VAL A 58 -5.13 -7.10 -0.66
N VAL A 59 -5.33 -5.93 -0.04
CA VAL A 59 -6.37 -4.98 -0.47
C VAL A 59 -5.71 -3.75 -1.09
N CYS A 60 -5.75 -3.66 -2.42
CA CYS A 60 -5.18 -2.54 -3.16
C CYS A 60 -6.16 -1.36 -3.19
N THR A 61 -5.75 -0.21 -2.64
CA THR A 61 -6.53 1.04 -2.66
C THR A 61 -5.69 2.24 -3.16
N VAL A 62 -4.57 1.95 -3.81
CA VAL A 62 -3.69 2.99 -4.35
C VAL A 62 -4.29 3.62 -5.60
N GLY A 63 -3.87 4.84 -5.89
CA GLY A 63 -4.10 5.45 -7.19
C GLY A 63 -3.16 6.63 -7.39
N ALA A 64 -2.88 6.97 -8.64
CA ALA A 64 -2.12 8.17 -8.96
C ALA A 64 -2.78 9.41 -8.34
N SER A 65 -1.96 10.31 -7.80
CA SER A 65 -2.47 11.57 -7.25
C SER A 65 -3.03 12.44 -8.36
N SER A 66 -4.08 13.20 -8.05
CA SER A 66 -4.62 14.20 -8.99
C SER A 66 -3.55 15.24 -9.35
N GLY A 67 -3.63 15.77 -10.57
CA GLY A 67 -2.67 16.78 -11.06
C GLY A 67 -1.32 16.20 -11.50
N TRP A 68 -1.23 14.89 -11.79
CA TRP A 68 -0.08 14.31 -12.45
C TRP A 68 0.20 15.07 -13.76
N ARG A 69 1.41 15.64 -13.85
CA ARG A 69 1.84 16.44 -15.01
C ARG A 69 2.42 15.53 -16.11
N ILE A 70 2.65 16.14 -17.26
CA ILE A 70 3.19 15.61 -18.52
C ILE A 70 4.02 14.31 -18.33
N PRO A 71 3.73 13.24 -19.09
CA PRO A 71 4.49 12.00 -19.05
C PRO A 71 6.01 12.23 -19.14
N GLY A 72 6.78 11.58 -18.27
CA GLY A 72 8.25 11.63 -18.27
C GLY A 72 8.90 12.44 -17.13
N LEU A 73 8.16 13.34 -16.47
CA LEU A 73 8.68 14.13 -15.33
C LEU A 73 8.32 13.56 -13.95
N SER A 74 7.44 12.56 -13.89
CA SER A 74 7.00 11.96 -12.64
C SER A 74 6.67 10.48 -12.82
N GLN A 75 6.98 9.70 -11.80
CA GLN A 75 6.57 8.30 -11.65
C GLN A 75 5.20 8.18 -10.95
N SER A 76 4.56 9.30 -10.57
CA SER A 76 3.21 9.32 -10.01
C SER A 76 2.12 9.42 -11.07
N THR A 77 2.36 8.90 -12.27
CA THR A 77 1.37 8.88 -13.36
C THR A 77 0.49 7.64 -13.28
N PRO A 78 -0.71 7.65 -13.92
CA PRO A 78 -1.58 6.48 -13.92
C PRO A 78 -0.93 5.21 -14.47
N ASN A 79 -0.08 5.34 -15.49
CA ASN A 79 0.65 4.18 -16.02
C ASN A 79 1.58 3.54 -14.98
N HIS A 80 2.29 4.34 -14.17
CA HIS A 80 3.25 3.82 -13.20
C HIS A 80 2.59 3.35 -11.90
N VAL A 81 1.57 4.06 -11.41
CA VAL A 81 0.91 3.74 -10.14
C VAL A 81 -0.22 2.73 -10.35
N ASP A 82 -1.22 3.09 -11.15
CA ASP A 82 -2.46 2.33 -11.29
C ASP A 82 -2.29 1.08 -12.16
N PHE A 83 -1.42 1.11 -13.17
CA PHE A 83 -1.17 -0.06 -14.03
C PHE A 83 0.08 -0.85 -13.61
N LEU A 84 1.28 -0.31 -13.84
CA LEU A 84 2.53 -1.04 -13.59
C LEU A 84 2.70 -1.37 -12.11
N GLY A 85 2.40 -0.43 -11.21
CA GLY A 85 2.49 -0.66 -9.78
C GLY A 85 1.54 -1.76 -9.31
N VAL A 86 0.26 -1.69 -9.71
CA VAL A 86 -0.72 -2.72 -9.33
C VAL A 86 -0.37 -4.08 -9.93
N LYS A 87 0.12 -4.13 -11.17
CA LYS A 87 0.64 -5.37 -11.78
C LYS A 87 1.75 -5.99 -10.92
N LYS A 88 2.77 -5.20 -10.56
CA LYS A 88 3.89 -5.65 -9.71
C LYS A 88 3.43 -6.09 -8.33
N LEU A 89 2.48 -5.38 -7.72
CA LEU A 89 1.89 -5.77 -6.43
C LEU A 89 1.17 -7.11 -6.55
N SER A 90 0.40 -7.32 -7.61
CA SER A 90 -0.27 -8.60 -7.86
C SER A 90 0.72 -9.74 -8.07
N GLU A 91 1.80 -9.50 -8.79
CA GLU A 91 2.86 -10.49 -9.02
C GLU A 91 3.63 -10.80 -7.72
N ALA A 92 3.94 -9.78 -6.91
CA ALA A 92 4.57 -9.95 -5.61
C ALA A 92 3.66 -10.73 -4.63
N ALA A 93 2.36 -10.44 -4.61
CA ALA A 93 1.38 -11.16 -3.80
C ALA A 93 1.25 -12.62 -4.23
N ALA A 94 1.21 -12.89 -5.53
CA ALA A 94 1.15 -14.26 -6.05
C ALA A 94 2.43 -15.06 -5.74
N SER A 95 3.57 -14.39 -5.63
CA SER A 95 4.87 -15.02 -5.34
C SER A 95 5.19 -15.10 -3.84
N ALA A 96 4.32 -14.58 -2.98
CA ALA A 96 4.50 -14.56 -1.52
C ALA A 96 3.93 -15.81 -0.83
N MET A 97 3.37 -16.74 -1.61
CA MET A 97 2.85 -18.04 -1.17
C MET A 97 3.92 -19.12 -1.15
#